data_AF-A0A0F5HSJ7-F1
#
_entry.id   AF-A0A0F5HSJ7-F1
#
_cell.length_a   1.000
_cell.length_b   1.000
_cell.length_c   1.000
_cell.angle_alpha   90.00
_cell.angle_beta   90.00
_cell.angle_gamma   90.00
#
_symmetry.space_group_name_H-M   'P 1'
#
loop_
_entity.id
_entity.type
_entity.pdbx_description
1 polymer ?
#
loop_
_entity_poly.entity_id
_entity_poly.type
_entity_poly.pdbx_seq_one_letter_code
_entity_poly.pdbx_strand_id
1 'polypeptide(L)'
;MQVTDIEERDANFHKMWLGHVLESLDMIGNQKIRVAMFIMNNVNSDNEFIMTYRIIAEKTGISLQTVSETMKALQESDFIKKIRNGYYRINPDVMFKGGKNKRMEILIRYREGE
;
A
#
# COMPACT_ATOMS: atom_id res chain seq x y z
N MET A 1 -28.41 -6.64 -29.51
CA MET A 1 -26.99 -6.68 -29.12
C MET A 1 -26.95 -6.71 -27.61
N GLN A 2 -26.84 -7.91 -27.01
CA GLN A 2 -26.65 -8.02 -25.57
C GLN A 2 -25.16 -7.73 -25.32
N VAL A 3 -24.89 -6.53 -24.79
CA VAL A 3 -23.60 -6.23 -24.20
C VAL A 3 -23.58 -7.03 -22.90
N THR A 4 -22.87 -8.15 -22.88
CA THR A 4 -22.51 -8.79 -21.62
C THR A 4 -21.60 -7.81 -20.90
N ASP A 5 -22.12 -7.14 -19.88
CA ASP A 5 -21.29 -6.51 -18.86
C ASP A 5 -20.35 -7.61 -18.35
N ILE A 6 -19.09 -7.56 -18.76
CA ILE A 6 -18.04 -8.36 -18.14
C ILE A 6 -17.91 -7.74 -16.75
N GLU A 7 -18.70 -8.23 -15.79
CA GLU A 7 -18.47 -7.94 -14.39
C GLU A 7 -17.07 -8.44 -14.06
N GLU A 8 -16.10 -7.56 -14.08
CA GLU A 8 -14.77 -7.81 -13.54
C GLU A 8 -14.95 -8.03 -12.02
N ARG A 9 -15.18 -9.28 -11.63
CA ARG A 9 -15.23 -9.69 -10.23
C ARG A 9 -13.80 -9.86 -9.78
N ASP A 10 -13.47 -9.34 -8.59
CA ASP A 10 -12.17 -9.64 -7.98
C ASP A 10 -12.03 -11.17 -7.93
N ALA A 11 -11.10 -11.71 -8.70
CA ALA A 11 -10.86 -13.13 -8.86
C ALA A 11 -9.39 -13.42 -8.53
N ASN A 12 -9.08 -14.65 -8.12
CA ASN A 12 -7.72 -15.05 -7.73
C ASN A 12 -7.10 -14.25 -6.56
N PHE A 13 -7.92 -13.81 -5.59
CA PHE A 13 -7.43 -13.21 -4.35
C PHE A 13 -7.71 -14.09 -3.14
N HIS A 14 -6.85 -13.98 -2.13
CA HIS A 14 -7.07 -14.60 -0.82
C HIS A 14 -7.55 -13.53 0.15
N LYS A 15 -8.65 -13.82 0.86
CA LYS A 15 -9.07 -12.98 1.98
C LYS A 15 -8.11 -13.20 3.14
N MET A 16 -7.49 -12.13 3.60
CA MET A 16 -6.57 -12.13 4.74
C MET A 16 -7.01 -11.11 5.77
N TRP A 17 -6.92 -11.48 7.05
CA TRP A 17 -7.08 -10.54 8.14
C TRP A 17 -5.75 -9.83 8.37
N LEU A 18 -5.66 -8.59 7.89
CA LEU A 18 -4.40 -7.85 7.85
C LEU A 18 -3.72 -7.83 9.22
N GLY A 19 -4.44 -7.55 10.31
CA GLY A 19 -3.88 -7.55 11.67
C GLY A 19 -3.15 -8.85 12.05
N HIS A 20 -3.79 -10.01 11.82
CA HIS A 20 -3.20 -11.32 12.15
C HIS A 20 -1.98 -11.66 11.28
N VAL A 21 -2.02 -11.28 10.00
CA VAL A 21 -0.89 -11.51 9.10
C VAL A 21 0.29 -10.63 9.49
N LEU A 22 0.04 -9.36 9.79
CA LEU A 22 1.10 -8.44 10.21
C LEU A 22 1.74 -8.88 11.54
N GLU A 23 0.95 -9.32 12.52
CA GLU A 23 1.46 -9.87 13.79
C GLU A 23 2.38 -11.08 13.55
N SER A 24 1.94 -12.02 12.69
CA SER A 24 2.71 -13.22 12.37
C SER A 24 4.01 -12.88 11.60
N LEU A 25 3.95 -11.92 10.68
CA LEU A 25 5.10 -11.49 9.89
C LEU A 25 6.09 -10.63 10.70
N ASP A 26 5.63 -9.87 11.70
CA ASP A 26 6.50 -9.07 12.56
C ASP A 26 7.46 -9.93 13.39
N MET A 27 6.98 -11.09 13.86
CA MET A 27 7.80 -12.05 14.61
C MET A 27 8.97 -12.61 13.80
N ILE A 28 8.82 -12.74 12.48
CA ILE A 28 9.81 -13.38 11.59
C ILE A 28 10.46 -12.39 10.61
N GLY A 29 10.00 -11.14 10.62
CA GLY A 29 10.29 -10.14 9.61
C GLY A 29 11.59 -9.39 9.86
N ASN A 30 12.25 -9.00 8.77
CA ASN A 30 13.38 -8.07 8.84
C ASN A 30 12.89 -6.60 8.92
N GLN A 31 13.82 -5.66 9.09
CA GLN A 31 13.49 -4.23 9.18
C GLN A 31 12.71 -3.71 7.96
N LYS A 32 13.00 -4.20 6.75
CA LYS A 32 12.29 -3.77 5.53
C LYS A 32 10.83 -4.21 5.55
N ILE A 33 10.57 -5.45 6.00
CA ILE A 33 9.20 -5.96 6.20
C ILE A 33 8.48 -5.09 7.24
N ARG A 34 9.12 -4.74 8.37
CA ARG A 34 8.51 -3.85 9.39
C ARG A 34 8.15 -2.47 8.86
N VAL A 35 8.96 -1.88 8.00
CA VAL A 35 8.60 -0.61 7.32
C VAL A 35 7.39 -0.79 6.41
N ALA A 36 7.33 -1.87 5.61
CA ALA A 36 6.17 -2.15 4.75
C ALA A 36 4.89 -2.37 5.57
N MET A 37 4.96 -3.12 6.67
CA MET A 37 3.85 -3.34 7.60
C MET A 37 3.39 -2.04 8.26
N PHE A 38 4.33 -1.17 8.66
CA PHE A 38 4.03 0.15 9.18
C PHE A 38 3.24 0.99 8.18
N ILE A 39 3.63 0.97 6.89
CA ILE A 39 2.90 1.68 5.83
C ILE A 39 1.47 1.13 5.72
N MET A 40 1.31 -0.19 5.59
CA MET A 40 -0.02 -0.83 5.46
C MET A 40 -0.97 -0.48 6.62
N ASN A 41 -0.43 -0.36 7.84
CA ASN A 41 -1.21 0.02 9.03
C ASN A 41 -1.57 1.51 9.11
N ASN A 42 -0.92 2.38 8.32
CA ASN A 42 -1.09 3.84 8.36
C ASN A 42 -1.68 4.41 7.06
N VAL A 43 -2.36 3.57 6.28
CA VAL A 43 -3.04 3.96 5.04
C VAL A 43 -4.48 4.41 5.33
N ASN A 44 -4.90 5.53 4.74
CA ASN A 44 -6.26 6.05 4.88
C ASN A 44 -7.25 5.37 3.90
N SER A 45 -8.52 5.76 3.95
CA SER A 45 -9.57 5.20 3.08
C SER A 45 -9.44 5.55 1.60
N ASP A 46 -8.56 6.49 1.26
CA ASP A 46 -8.25 6.90 -0.12
C ASP A 46 -6.96 6.24 -0.62
N ASN A 47 -6.49 5.22 0.13
CA ASN A 47 -5.29 4.45 -0.16
C ASN A 47 -4.00 5.28 -0.09
N GLU A 48 -3.99 6.31 0.76
CA GLU A 48 -2.89 7.24 0.89
C GLU A 48 -2.10 7.03 2.16
N PHE A 49 -0.80 7.25 2.06
CA PHE A 49 0.14 7.23 3.15
C PHE A 49 0.88 8.57 3.22
N ILE A 50 0.71 9.28 4.35
CA ILE A 50 1.17 10.66 4.51
C ILE A 50 2.18 10.75 5.65
N MET A 51 3.44 10.36 5.40
CA MET A 51 4.56 10.53 6.33
C MET A 51 5.87 10.71 5.58
N THR A 52 6.76 11.56 6.11
CA THR A 52 8.13 11.70 5.59
C THR A 52 9.01 10.54 6.06
N TYR A 53 10.10 10.25 5.37
CA TYR A 53 11.03 9.18 5.76
C TYR A 53 11.60 9.36 7.17
N ARG A 54 11.77 10.61 7.64
CA ARG A 54 12.20 10.89 9.01
C ARG A 54 11.16 10.48 10.04
N ILE A 55 9.88 10.79 9.79
CA ILE A 55 8.78 10.39 10.67
C ILE A 55 8.66 8.87 10.71
N ILE A 56 8.84 8.19 9.58
CA ILE A 56 8.83 6.72 9.52
C ILE A 56 9.97 6.15 10.36
N ALA A 57 11.20 6.66 10.18
CA ALA A 57 12.37 6.23 10.94
C ALA A 57 12.17 6.41 12.45
N GLU A 58 11.67 7.57 12.87
CA GLU A 58 11.37 7.88 14.28
C GLU A 58 10.32 6.94 14.87
N LYS A 59 9.18 6.75 14.17
CA LYS A 59 8.08 5.92 14.66
C LYS A 59 8.40 4.42 14.68
N THR A 60 9.27 3.96 13.79
CA THR A 60 9.64 2.54 13.69
C THR A 60 10.93 2.19 14.42
N GLY A 61 11.73 3.18 14.82
CA GLY A 61 13.09 2.97 15.34
C GLY A 61 14.07 2.41 14.30
N ILE A 62 13.73 2.50 13.01
CA ILE A 62 14.54 1.96 11.90
C ILE A 62 15.36 3.09 11.29
N SER A 63 16.58 2.78 10.84
CA SER A 63 17.47 3.78 10.27
C SER A 63 16.86 4.46 9.04
N LEU A 64 17.16 5.75 8.85
CA LEU A 64 16.69 6.50 7.68
C LEU A 64 17.14 5.87 6.36
N GLN A 65 18.34 5.27 6.34
CA GLN A 65 18.86 4.53 5.20
C GLN A 65 17.97 3.34 4.86
N THR A 66 17.65 2.49 5.83
CA THR A 66 16.80 1.32 5.62
C THR A 66 15.38 1.72 5.19
N VAL A 67 14.82 2.79 5.76
CA VAL A 67 13.54 3.36 5.31
C VAL A 67 13.63 3.80 3.85
N SER A 68 14.67 4.54 3.48
CA SER A 68 14.86 5.02 2.11
C SER A 68 15.00 3.88 1.10
N GLU A 69 15.80 2.87 1.42
CA GLU A 69 15.96 1.67 0.58
C GLU A 69 14.63 0.89 0.44
N THR A 70 13.88 0.76 1.54
CA THR A 70 12.60 0.06 1.52
C THR A 70 11.58 0.82 0.68
N MET A 71 11.46 2.13 0.88
CA MET A 71 10.55 2.98 0.08
C MET A 71 10.92 2.96 -1.40
N LYS A 72 12.21 2.88 -1.74
CA LYS A 72 12.67 2.71 -3.12
C LYS A 72 12.21 1.36 -3.69
N ALA A 73 12.44 0.26 -2.97
CA ALA A 73 12.01 -1.07 -3.42
C ALA A 73 10.49 -1.17 -3.60
N LEU A 74 9.70 -0.59 -2.70
CA LEU A 74 8.23 -0.56 -2.81
C LEU A 74 7.75 0.28 -4.01
N GLN A 75 8.47 1.34 -4.36
CA GLN A 75 8.18 2.13 -5.56
C GLN A 75 8.54 1.37 -6.83
N GLU A 76 9.69 0.68 -6.86
CA GLU A 76 10.12 -0.14 -7.99
C GLU A 76 9.21 -1.36 -8.23
N SER A 77 8.57 -1.88 -7.19
CA SER A 77 7.62 -3.00 -7.29
C SER A 77 6.17 -2.58 -7.60
N ASP A 78 5.92 -1.31 -7.91
CA ASP A 78 4.59 -0.73 -8.11
C ASP A 78 3.61 -0.98 -6.93
N PHE A 79 4.15 -1.10 -5.72
CA PHE A 79 3.34 -1.20 -4.50
C PHE A 79 2.82 0.18 -4.06
N ILE A 80 3.66 1.20 -4.23
CA ILE A 80 3.39 2.57 -3.79
C ILE A 80 3.96 3.58 -4.78
N LYS A 81 3.19 4.63 -5.08
CA LYS A 81 3.64 5.78 -5.85
C LYS A 81 3.83 6.99 -4.95
N LYS A 82 4.85 7.77 -5.26
CA LYS A 82 5.11 9.06 -4.62
C LYS A 82 4.40 10.17 -5.39
N ILE A 83 3.44 10.83 -4.74
CA ILE A 83 2.77 12.01 -5.31
C ILE A 83 3.62 13.26 -5.05
N ARG A 84 4.11 13.41 -3.80
CA ARG A 84 5.09 14.43 -3.40
C ARG A 84 5.87 13.97 -2.18
N ASN A 85 6.83 14.76 -1.72
CA ASN A 85 7.59 14.43 -0.51
C ASN A 85 6.65 14.25 0.69
N GLY A 86 6.69 13.06 1.31
CA GLY A 86 5.84 12.75 2.45
C GLY A 86 4.39 12.41 2.11
N TYR A 87 4.03 12.28 0.82
CA TYR A 87 2.69 11.90 0.39
C TYR A 87 2.78 10.86 -0.72
N TYR A 88 2.19 9.71 -0.43
CA TYR A 88 2.25 8.52 -1.25
C TYR A 88 0.86 7.92 -1.40
N ARG A 89 0.64 7.17 -2.47
CA ARG A 89 -0.59 6.40 -2.71
C ARG A 89 -0.22 4.95 -2.96
N ILE A 90 -0.92 4.03 -2.31
CA ILE A 90 -0.75 2.58 -2.46
C ILE A 90 -1.54 2.12 -3.69
N ASN A 91 -0.95 1.19 -4.45
CA ASN A 91 -1.60 0.59 -5.59
C ASN A 91 -2.88 -0.16 -5.18
N PRO A 92 -4.08 0.25 -5.65
CA PRO A 92 -5.33 -0.42 -5.31
C PRO A 92 -5.47 -1.83 -5.89
N ASP A 93 -4.64 -2.21 -6.89
CA ASP A 93 -4.56 -3.57 -7.39
C ASP A 93 -3.79 -4.51 -6.42
N VAL A 94 -3.02 -3.94 -5.49
CA VAL A 94 -2.27 -4.70 -4.47
C VAL A 94 -3.01 -4.73 -3.13
N MET A 95 -3.48 -3.58 -2.66
CA MET A 95 -4.18 -3.46 -1.39
C MET A 95 -5.23 -2.38 -1.46
N PHE A 96 -6.46 -2.69 -1.06
CA PHE A 96 -7.52 -1.71 -0.89
C PHE A 96 -8.49 -2.15 0.21
N LYS A 97 -8.95 -1.19 1.01
CA LYS A 97 -9.99 -1.42 2.03
C LYS A 97 -11.28 -0.71 1.62
N GLY A 98 -12.27 -1.47 1.16
CA GLY A 98 -13.59 -0.94 0.83
C GLY A 98 -14.28 -1.70 -0.31
N GLY A 99 -15.29 -1.07 -0.90
CA GLY A 99 -16.04 -1.62 -2.03
C GLY A 99 -15.42 -1.32 -3.39
N LYS A 100 -15.82 -2.11 -4.40
CA LYS A 100 -15.30 -2.06 -5.79
C LYS A 100 -15.31 -0.66 -6.41
N ASN A 101 -16.41 0.08 -6.31
CA ASN A 101 -16.52 1.38 -6.98
C ASN A 101 -15.47 2.38 -6.50
N LYS A 102 -15.25 2.45 -5.18
CA LYS A 102 -14.22 3.32 -4.60
C LYS A 102 -12.81 2.84 -4.97
N ARG A 103 -12.59 1.52 -5.03
CA ARG A 103 -11.33 0.94 -5.51
C ARG A 103 -11.01 1.41 -6.93
N MET A 104 -11.98 1.33 -7.83
CA MET A 104 -11.82 1.72 -9.24
C MET A 104 -11.52 3.21 -9.40
N GLU A 105 -12.22 4.06 -8.66
CA GLU A 105 -11.97 5.52 -8.66
C GLU A 105 -10.52 5.83 -8.25
N ILE A 106 -10.04 5.23 -7.15
CA ILE A 106 -8.66 5.45 -6.68
C ILE A 106 -7.64 4.84 -7.64
N LEU A 107 -7.97 3.70 -8.26
CA LEU A 107 -7.10 3.04 -9.22
C LEU A 107 -6.85 3.90 -10.46
N ILE A 108 -7.87 4.59 -10.95
CA ILE A 108 -7.72 5.57 -12.05
C ILE A 108 -6.73 6.66 -11.65
N ARG A 109 -6.94 7.32 -10.50
CA ARG A 109 -6.02 8.36 -9.99
C ARG A 109 -4.59 7.84 -9.81
N TYR A 110 -4.43 6.64 -9.27
CA TYR A 110 -3.11 5.99 -9.09
C TYR A 110 -2.39 5.76 -10.42
N ARG A 111 -3.12 5.39 -11.48
CA ARG A 111 -2.55 5.17 -12.82
C ARG A 111 -2.15 6.49 -13.49
N GLU A 112 -2.94 7.54 -13.29
CA GLU A 112 -2.69 8.89 -13.82
C GLU A 112 -1.55 9.63 -13.08
N GLY A 113 -1.17 9.17 -11.89
CA GLY A 113 -0.10 9.78 -11.10
C GLY A 113 -0.56 11.00 -10.29
N GLU A 114 -1.88 11.15 -10.15
CA GLU A 114 -2.55 12.11 -9.27
C GLU A 114 -2.62 11.58 -7.83
#